data_AF-A0A7C6IEU7-F1
#
_entry.id   AF-A0A7C6IEU7-F1
#
_cell.length_a   1.000
_cell.length_b   1.000
_cell.length_c   1.000
_cell.angle_alpha   90.00
_cell.angle_beta   90.00
_cell.angle_gamma   90.00
#
_symmetry.space_group_name_H-M   'P 1'
#
loop_
_entity.id
_entity.type
_entity.pdbx_description
1 polymer ?
#
loop_
_entity_poly.entity_id
_entity_poly.type
_entity_poly.pdbx_seq_one_letter_code
_entity_poly.pdbx_strand_id
1 'polypeptide(L)'
;MNRESRWLTDIRDLWGITGNHGFPASGLDHWLRRFGAVPASLAEYYLALGAHKALNATFDGLIVPDDIDSRWRWSETPDTDHLVFYAEYRWTSMWGVAPEDVGAEDPIVHESVDGRTWHPTEDTVSGFLFAQAHLQRLMTFRFTSEEFVGLRLDEVDRVHADFPLLAISDMYGVTDFYGHPDAIIMLTPTDEGPSAWFGADDEEDWDLLTEWFERLG
;
A
#
# COMPACT_ATOMS: atom_id res chain seq x y z
N MET A 1 -18.02 -11.29 -18.97
CA MET A 1 -16.74 -11.10 -18.26
C MET A 1 -16.73 -9.67 -17.79
N ASN A 2 -16.83 -9.42 -16.49
CA ASN A 2 -16.55 -8.10 -15.97
C ASN A 2 -15.09 -7.79 -16.26
N ARG A 3 -14.84 -6.59 -16.79
CA ARG A 3 -13.50 -6.08 -17.03
C ARG A 3 -12.88 -5.79 -15.66
N GLU A 4 -11.65 -6.26 -15.45
CA GLU A 4 -10.87 -5.94 -14.24
C GLU A 4 -10.81 -4.41 -14.07
N SER A 5 -10.91 -3.97 -12.82
CA SER A 5 -10.82 -2.55 -12.48
C SER A 5 -9.47 -1.97 -12.91
N ARG A 6 -9.46 -0.72 -13.39
CA ARG A 6 -8.25 -0.08 -13.91
C ARG A 6 -7.11 -0.04 -12.89
N TRP A 7 -7.42 0.30 -11.64
CA TRP A 7 -6.41 0.39 -10.57
C TRP A 7 -5.71 -0.95 -10.32
N LEU A 8 -6.41 -2.10 -10.46
CA LEU A 8 -5.77 -3.42 -10.38
C LEU A 8 -4.85 -3.69 -11.55
N THR A 9 -5.25 -3.30 -12.77
CA THR A 9 -4.37 -3.38 -13.93
C THR A 9 -3.12 -2.53 -13.73
N ASP A 10 -3.27 -1.32 -13.17
CA ASP A 10 -2.13 -0.45 -12.89
C ASP A 10 -1.19 -1.06 -11.82
N ILE A 11 -1.71 -1.74 -10.78
CA ILE A 11 -0.87 -2.51 -9.82
C ILE A 11 -0.14 -3.67 -10.52
N ARG A 12 -0.80 -4.36 -11.45
CA ARG A 12 -0.15 -5.44 -12.22
C ARG A 12 1.00 -4.91 -13.04
N ASP A 13 0.80 -3.78 -13.72
CA ASP A 13 1.83 -3.14 -14.53
C ASP A 13 3.00 -2.68 -13.67
N LEU A 14 2.73 -2.06 -12.51
CA LEU A 14 3.75 -1.67 -11.52
C LEU A 14 4.63 -2.85 -11.08
N TRP A 15 4.04 -4.03 -10.92
CA TRP A 15 4.72 -5.22 -10.40
C TRP A 15 5.12 -6.24 -11.48
N GLY A 16 4.89 -5.95 -12.76
CA GLY A 16 5.13 -6.89 -13.86
C GLY A 16 4.33 -8.20 -13.74
N ILE A 17 3.17 -8.20 -13.07
CA ILE A 17 2.41 -9.42 -12.76
C ILE A 17 1.57 -9.84 -13.96
N THR A 18 1.85 -11.04 -14.49
CA THR A 18 1.01 -11.66 -15.52
C THR A 18 0.10 -12.74 -14.92
N GLY A 19 -1.20 -12.69 -15.23
CA GLY A 19 -2.16 -13.70 -14.80
C GLY A 19 -2.61 -13.58 -13.33
N ASN A 20 -3.51 -14.48 -12.91
CA ASN A 20 -4.13 -14.41 -11.59
C ASN A 20 -3.21 -14.94 -10.48
N HIS A 21 -3.00 -14.13 -9.44
CA HIS A 21 -2.24 -14.47 -8.23
C HIS A 21 -3.09 -14.28 -6.96
N GLY A 22 -4.41 -14.38 -7.08
CA GLY A 22 -5.30 -14.27 -5.94
C GLY A 22 -5.49 -15.55 -5.15
N PHE A 23 -6.13 -15.38 -3.99
CA PHE A 23 -6.65 -16.48 -3.20
C PHE A 23 -7.88 -17.11 -3.87
N PRO A 24 -8.19 -18.38 -3.54
CA PRO A 24 -9.50 -18.94 -3.89
C PRO A 24 -10.63 -18.15 -3.20
N ALA A 25 -11.84 -18.22 -3.75
CA ALA A 25 -13.01 -17.54 -3.18
C ALA A 25 -13.30 -17.94 -1.72
N SER A 26 -12.98 -19.18 -1.33
CA SER A 26 -13.05 -19.65 0.06
C SER A 26 -12.14 -18.88 1.01
N GLY A 27 -11.11 -18.20 0.48
CA GLY A 27 -10.26 -17.27 1.20
C GLY A 27 -10.96 -16.01 1.68
N LEU A 28 -12.25 -15.80 1.37
CA LEU A 28 -13.07 -14.71 1.93
C LEU A 28 -14.05 -15.20 3.00
N ASP A 29 -14.16 -16.51 3.21
CA ASP A 29 -15.19 -17.10 4.07
C ASP A 29 -15.10 -16.64 5.53
N HIS A 30 -13.90 -16.31 6.02
CA HIS A 30 -13.71 -15.79 7.36
C HIS A 30 -14.51 -14.49 7.56
N TRP A 31 -14.33 -13.51 6.68
CA TRP A 31 -15.07 -12.25 6.74
C TRP A 31 -16.54 -12.42 6.42
N LEU A 32 -16.89 -13.24 5.41
CA LEU A 32 -18.29 -13.51 5.09
C LEU A 32 -19.05 -14.13 6.28
N ARG A 33 -18.41 -15.01 7.07
CA ARG A 33 -19.02 -15.56 8.29
C ARG A 33 -19.13 -14.53 9.42
N ARG A 34 -18.15 -13.64 9.59
CA ARG A 34 -18.12 -12.66 10.68
C ARG A 34 -19.02 -11.46 10.41
N PHE A 35 -18.96 -10.92 9.20
CA PHE A 35 -19.56 -9.64 8.82
C PHE A 35 -20.75 -9.79 7.85
N GLY A 36 -20.95 -10.96 7.25
CA GLY A 36 -22.01 -11.20 6.26
C GLY A 36 -21.74 -10.63 4.87
N ALA A 37 -20.72 -9.79 4.72
CA ALA A 37 -20.29 -9.18 3.46
C ALA A 37 -18.78 -8.87 3.48
N VAL A 38 -18.24 -8.53 2.32
CA VAL A 38 -16.87 -8.03 2.11
C VAL A 38 -16.95 -6.92 1.07
N PRO A 39 -16.18 -5.82 1.21
CA PRO A 39 -16.16 -4.76 0.21
C PRO A 39 -15.79 -5.30 -1.17
N ALA A 40 -16.42 -4.78 -2.23
CA ALA A 40 -16.23 -5.31 -3.58
C ALA A 40 -14.79 -5.11 -4.07
N SER A 41 -14.19 -3.94 -3.83
CA SER A 41 -12.78 -3.65 -4.16
C SER A 41 -11.81 -4.57 -3.42
N LEU A 42 -12.08 -4.85 -2.13
CA LEU A 42 -11.27 -5.77 -1.33
C LEU A 42 -11.37 -7.21 -1.84
N ALA A 43 -12.58 -7.67 -2.15
CA ALA A 43 -12.80 -8.99 -2.73
C ALA A 43 -12.11 -9.12 -4.10
N GLU A 44 -12.21 -8.09 -4.96
CA GLU A 44 -11.52 -8.07 -6.26
C GLU A 44 -10.01 -8.21 -6.07
N TYR A 45 -9.40 -7.45 -5.14
CA TYR A 45 -7.98 -7.53 -4.82
C TYR A 45 -7.55 -8.92 -4.32
N TYR A 46 -8.24 -9.46 -3.33
CA TYR A 46 -7.90 -10.75 -2.73
C TYR A 46 -7.94 -11.86 -3.78
N LEU A 47 -8.92 -11.83 -4.68
CA LEU A 47 -9.11 -12.84 -5.72
C LEU A 47 -8.22 -12.63 -6.96
N ALA A 48 -7.61 -11.47 -7.13
CA ALA A 48 -6.75 -11.12 -8.25
C ALA A 48 -5.24 -11.19 -7.93
N LEU A 49 -4.86 -10.73 -6.73
CA LEU A 49 -3.48 -10.45 -6.34
C LEU A 49 -3.11 -10.89 -4.91
N GLY A 50 -4.09 -11.28 -4.07
CA GLY A 50 -3.86 -11.53 -2.64
C GLY A 50 -2.74 -12.53 -2.31
N ALA A 51 -2.50 -13.54 -3.15
CA ALA A 51 -1.45 -14.54 -2.91
C ALA A 51 -0.06 -14.11 -3.43
N HIS A 52 0.09 -12.92 -4.02
CA HIS A 52 1.37 -12.41 -4.48
C HIS A 52 2.24 -11.93 -3.31
N LYS A 53 3.18 -12.77 -2.86
CA LYS A 53 3.95 -12.53 -1.62
C LYS A 53 4.76 -11.24 -1.62
N ALA A 54 5.49 -10.93 -2.70
CA ALA A 54 6.34 -9.75 -2.71
C ALA A 54 5.52 -8.43 -2.63
N LEU A 55 4.29 -8.44 -3.14
CA LEU A 55 3.36 -7.30 -3.11
C LEU A 55 2.68 -7.14 -1.74
N ASN A 56 2.45 -8.25 -1.03
CA ASN A 56 1.55 -8.30 0.12
C ASN A 56 2.24 -8.65 1.44
N ALA A 57 3.56 -8.81 1.47
CA ALA A 57 4.26 -9.32 2.65
C ALA A 57 5.70 -8.78 2.79
N THR A 58 5.87 -7.46 2.83
CA THR A 58 7.17 -6.81 3.13
C THR A 58 7.28 -6.41 4.60
N PHE A 59 7.36 -5.11 4.91
CA PHE A 59 7.26 -4.58 6.27
C PHE A 59 5.81 -4.48 6.71
N ASP A 60 4.93 -4.04 5.82
CA ASP A 60 3.48 -4.15 5.99
C ASP A 60 2.96 -5.35 5.20
N GLY A 61 1.77 -5.83 5.57
CA GLY A 61 1.19 -6.95 4.84
C GLY A 61 -0.31 -7.09 4.94
N LEU A 62 -0.81 -7.80 3.93
CA LEU A 62 -2.19 -8.22 3.80
C LEU A 62 -2.50 -9.26 4.88
N ILE A 63 -3.67 -9.15 5.54
CA ILE A 63 -4.12 -10.20 6.46
C ILE A 63 -4.60 -11.40 5.65
N VAL A 64 -3.99 -12.57 5.85
CA VAL A 64 -4.29 -13.76 5.05
C VAL A 64 -4.96 -14.88 5.88
N PRO A 65 -5.57 -15.87 5.19
CA PRO A 65 -5.98 -17.13 5.81
C PRO A 65 -4.93 -17.78 6.72
N ASP A 66 -5.38 -18.41 7.81
CA ASP A 66 -4.50 -19.01 8.84
C ASP A 66 -3.62 -20.17 8.31
N ASP A 67 -4.07 -20.83 7.24
CA ASP A 67 -3.36 -21.92 6.56
C ASP A 67 -2.24 -21.42 5.62
N ILE A 68 -2.16 -20.12 5.39
CA ILE A 68 -1.06 -19.49 4.66
C ILE A 68 0.05 -19.13 5.64
N ASP A 69 1.27 -19.49 5.27
CA ASP A 69 2.46 -19.09 6.01
C ASP A 69 2.74 -17.60 5.85
N SER A 70 2.17 -16.82 6.77
CA SER A 70 2.32 -15.37 6.92
C SER A 70 2.42 -15.01 8.40
N ARG A 71 2.93 -13.82 8.70
CA ARG A 71 2.88 -13.24 10.05
C ARG A 71 1.58 -12.48 10.34
N TRP A 72 0.80 -12.18 9.31
CA TRP A 72 -0.47 -11.46 9.39
C TRP A 72 -1.60 -12.43 9.05
N ARG A 73 -2.10 -13.15 10.04
CA ARG A 73 -3.16 -14.13 9.87
C ARG A 73 -4.44 -13.66 10.55
N TRP A 74 -5.59 -14.15 10.10
CA TRP A 74 -6.87 -13.82 10.72
C TRP A 74 -6.92 -14.18 12.21
N SER A 75 -6.32 -15.29 12.62
CA SER A 75 -6.26 -15.69 14.04
C SER A 75 -5.50 -14.69 14.91
N GLU A 76 -4.68 -13.83 14.30
CA GLU A 76 -3.83 -12.85 14.97
C GLU A 76 -4.44 -11.44 14.95
N THR A 77 -5.55 -11.21 14.22
CA THR A 77 -6.24 -9.92 14.25
C THR A 77 -6.79 -9.66 15.66
N PRO A 78 -6.68 -8.43 16.20
CA PRO A 78 -7.27 -8.13 17.49
C PRO A 78 -8.79 -8.25 17.46
N ASP A 79 -9.39 -8.41 18.64
CA ASP A 79 -10.84 -8.45 18.77
C ASP A 79 -11.44 -7.05 18.57
N THR A 80 -11.85 -6.77 17.34
CA THR A 80 -12.47 -5.51 16.89
C THR A 80 -13.68 -5.79 16.00
N ASP A 81 -14.61 -4.85 15.96
CA ASP A 81 -15.76 -4.89 15.06
C ASP A 81 -15.42 -4.43 13.63
N HIS A 82 -14.19 -3.96 13.39
CA HIS A 82 -13.71 -3.61 12.05
C HIS A 82 -13.26 -4.84 11.27
N LEU A 83 -13.49 -4.82 9.96
CA LEU A 83 -12.88 -5.79 9.04
C LEU A 83 -11.44 -5.35 8.78
N VAL A 84 -10.49 -5.91 9.52
CA VAL A 84 -9.05 -5.64 9.37
C VAL A 84 -8.50 -6.43 8.17
N PHE A 85 -7.85 -5.74 7.24
CA PHE A 85 -7.34 -6.35 6.00
C PHE A 85 -5.87 -6.07 5.71
N TYR A 86 -5.23 -5.13 6.42
CA TYR A 86 -3.81 -4.85 6.30
C TYR A 86 -3.21 -4.49 7.67
N ALA A 87 -1.93 -4.76 7.88
CA ALA A 87 -1.24 -4.37 9.11
C ALA A 87 0.27 -4.17 8.90
N GLU A 88 0.84 -3.26 9.67
CA GLU A 88 2.29 -3.01 9.75
C GLU A 88 2.99 -4.14 10.52
N TYR A 89 4.32 -4.18 10.44
CA TYR A 89 5.15 -5.07 11.24
C TYR A 89 4.80 -5.01 12.74
N ARG A 90 4.48 -6.17 13.32
CA ARG A 90 4.06 -6.33 14.73
C ARG A 90 2.76 -5.61 15.10
N TRP A 91 1.89 -5.30 14.14
CA TRP A 91 0.58 -4.71 14.42
C TRP A 91 0.68 -3.33 15.10
N THR A 92 1.75 -2.58 14.84
CA THR A 92 1.90 -1.19 15.30
C THR A 92 0.83 -0.29 14.72
N SER A 93 0.46 -0.56 13.47
CA SER A 93 -0.67 0.04 12.76
C SER A 93 -1.47 -1.05 12.06
N MET A 94 -2.77 -0.88 12.00
CA MET A 94 -3.68 -1.79 11.31
C MET A 94 -4.77 -1.03 10.60
N TRP A 95 -5.15 -1.54 9.43
CA TRP A 95 -6.09 -0.90 8.54
C TRP A 95 -7.29 -1.79 8.28
N GLY A 96 -8.47 -1.18 8.35
CA GLY A 96 -9.73 -1.88 8.27
C GLY A 96 -10.89 -1.03 7.81
N VAL A 97 -12.01 -1.70 7.61
CA VAL A 97 -13.28 -1.10 7.20
C VAL A 97 -14.27 -1.16 8.36
N ALA A 98 -15.01 -0.07 8.57
CA ALA A 98 -16.04 0.03 9.60
C ALA A 98 -17.16 -1.02 9.38
N PRO A 99 -17.75 -1.58 10.44
CA PRO A 99 -18.74 -2.66 10.33
C PRO A 99 -19.98 -2.28 9.51
N GLU A 100 -20.37 -1.01 9.50
CA GLU A 100 -21.48 -0.49 8.68
C GLU A 100 -21.18 -0.44 7.19
N ASP A 101 -19.90 -0.41 6.80
CA ASP A 101 -19.45 -0.17 5.41
C ASP A 101 -18.92 -1.44 4.73
N VAL A 102 -18.86 -2.58 5.42
CA VAL A 102 -18.37 -3.86 4.88
C VAL A 102 -19.14 -4.36 3.64
N GLY A 103 -20.35 -3.86 3.40
CA GLY A 103 -21.15 -4.17 2.23
C GLY A 103 -21.01 -3.16 1.08
N ALA A 104 -20.21 -2.10 1.26
CA ALA A 104 -20.02 -1.06 0.25
C ALA A 104 -19.09 -1.53 -0.88
N GLU A 105 -19.14 -0.84 -2.02
CA GLU A 105 -18.30 -1.17 -3.17
C GLU A 105 -16.82 -0.88 -2.88
N ASP A 106 -16.51 0.31 -2.39
CA ASP A 106 -15.15 0.78 -2.14
C ASP A 106 -15.13 1.78 -0.96
N PRO A 107 -15.20 1.30 0.28
CA PRO A 107 -15.41 2.13 1.47
C PRO A 107 -14.12 2.82 1.94
N ILE A 108 -14.30 3.79 2.85
CA ILE A 108 -13.22 4.49 3.57
C ILE A 108 -12.41 3.49 4.40
N VAL A 109 -11.09 3.64 4.38
CA VAL A 109 -10.16 2.89 5.22
C VAL A 109 -9.91 3.65 6.52
N HIS A 110 -9.93 2.91 7.61
CA HIS A 110 -9.62 3.41 8.94
C HIS A 110 -8.34 2.77 9.45
N GLU A 111 -7.50 3.57 10.09
CA GLU A 111 -6.30 3.13 10.80
C GLU A 111 -6.55 3.04 12.31
N SER A 112 -5.92 2.06 12.95
CA SER A 112 -5.82 1.96 14.40
C SER A 112 -4.41 1.54 14.82
N VAL A 113 -3.92 2.10 15.93
CA VAL A 113 -2.65 1.71 16.56
C VAL A 113 -2.84 0.87 17.84
N ASP A 114 -4.09 0.72 18.29
CA ASP A 114 -4.45 0.00 19.52
C ASP A 114 -5.58 -1.03 19.32
N GLY A 115 -6.12 -1.12 18.09
CA GLY A 115 -7.25 -1.97 17.70
C GLY A 115 -8.61 -1.49 18.23
N ARG A 116 -8.67 -0.34 18.91
CA ARG A 116 -9.86 0.18 19.61
C ARG A 116 -10.30 1.53 19.09
N THR A 117 -9.35 2.42 18.86
CA THR A 117 -9.58 3.77 18.35
C THR A 117 -9.25 3.76 16.88
N TRP A 118 -10.22 4.13 16.05
CA TRP A 118 -10.13 4.08 14.59
C TRP A 118 -10.29 5.47 14.01
N HIS A 119 -9.42 5.83 13.07
CA HIS A 119 -9.41 7.12 12.41
C HIS A 119 -9.41 6.94 10.89
N PRO A 120 -10.20 7.70 10.11
CA PRO A 120 -10.12 7.68 8.66
C PRO A 120 -8.69 7.98 8.20
N THR A 121 -8.18 7.20 7.24
CA THR A 121 -6.82 7.39 6.68
C THR A 121 -6.77 7.43 5.16
N GLU A 122 -7.77 6.88 4.48
CA GLU A 122 -7.85 6.88 3.01
C GLU A 122 -9.31 6.77 2.58
N ASP A 123 -9.68 7.47 1.51
CA ASP A 123 -11.08 7.59 1.09
C ASP A 123 -11.66 6.28 0.55
N THR A 124 -10.80 5.39 0.05
CA THR A 124 -11.20 4.13 -0.58
C THR A 124 -10.22 2.99 -0.28
N VAL A 125 -10.74 1.77 -0.18
CA VAL A 125 -9.92 0.55 -0.11
C VAL A 125 -9.04 0.41 -1.34
N SER A 126 -9.55 0.70 -2.55
CA SER A 126 -8.75 0.63 -3.77
C SER A 126 -7.59 1.64 -3.77
N GLY A 127 -7.83 2.88 -3.32
CA GLY A 127 -6.80 3.90 -3.16
C GLY A 127 -5.72 3.46 -2.18
N PHE A 128 -6.11 2.93 -1.03
CA PHE A 128 -5.17 2.43 -0.02
C PHE A 128 -4.30 1.29 -0.57
N LEU A 129 -4.92 0.30 -1.22
CA LEU A 129 -4.19 -0.84 -1.80
C LEU A 129 -3.26 -0.41 -2.95
N PHE A 130 -3.67 0.60 -3.72
CA PHE A 130 -2.85 1.18 -4.78
C PHE A 130 -1.62 1.92 -4.22
N ALA A 131 -1.80 2.73 -3.18
CA ALA A 131 -0.71 3.41 -2.48
C ALA A 131 0.26 2.42 -1.82
N GLN A 132 -0.29 1.44 -1.10
CA GLN A 132 0.49 0.34 -0.52
C GLN A 132 1.28 -0.42 -1.60
N ALA A 133 0.72 -0.67 -2.79
CA ALA A 133 1.47 -1.34 -3.85
C ALA A 133 2.74 -0.56 -4.28
N HIS A 134 2.73 0.77 -4.24
CA HIS A 134 3.91 1.60 -4.51
C HIS A 134 4.91 1.57 -3.36
N LEU A 135 4.42 1.70 -2.13
CA LEU A 135 5.25 1.61 -0.92
C LEU A 135 5.97 0.25 -0.83
N GLN A 136 5.23 -0.83 -1.07
CA GLN A 136 5.74 -2.19 -1.09
C GLN A 136 6.77 -2.38 -2.20
N ARG A 137 6.57 -1.76 -3.38
CA ARG A 137 7.54 -1.82 -4.48
C ARG A 137 8.86 -1.15 -4.06
N LEU A 138 8.77 0.06 -3.50
CA LEU A 138 9.91 0.79 -2.95
C LEU A 138 10.67 -0.02 -1.87
N MET A 139 9.96 -0.70 -0.96
CA MET A 139 10.55 -1.57 0.06
C MET A 139 11.25 -2.83 -0.50
N THR A 140 10.95 -3.23 -1.74
CA THR A 140 11.54 -4.43 -2.37
C THR A 140 12.69 -4.13 -3.31
N PHE A 141 12.94 -2.87 -3.62
CA PHE A 141 14.01 -2.49 -4.53
C PHE A 141 15.38 -2.94 -4.03
N ARG A 142 16.25 -3.24 -4.99
CA ARG A 142 17.64 -3.60 -4.71
C ARG A 142 18.42 -2.44 -4.08
N PHE A 143 18.13 -1.22 -4.51
CA PHE A 143 18.76 -0.01 -4.02
C PHE A 143 17.71 0.93 -3.44
N THR A 144 17.93 1.40 -2.22
CA THR A 144 17.04 2.33 -1.53
C THR A 144 17.89 3.30 -0.72
N SER A 145 17.46 4.55 -0.59
CA SER A 145 18.11 5.47 0.34
C SER A 145 18.02 4.92 1.76
N GLU A 146 19.12 4.99 2.51
CA GLU A 146 19.21 4.43 3.86
C GLU A 146 18.30 5.16 4.85
N GLU A 147 18.13 6.46 4.63
CA GLU A 147 17.32 7.35 5.44
C GLU A 147 16.39 8.19 4.54
N PHE A 148 15.42 8.81 5.18
CA PHE A 148 14.61 9.86 4.58
C PHE A 148 15.47 11.11 4.34
N VAL A 149 15.36 11.69 3.14
CA VAL A 149 16.03 12.93 2.78
C VAL A 149 15.07 14.09 3.03
N GLY A 150 15.40 14.96 3.98
CA GLY A 150 14.62 16.18 4.23
C GLY A 150 14.73 17.15 3.04
N LEU A 151 13.60 17.72 2.64
CA LEU A 151 13.48 18.63 1.50
C LEU A 151 12.97 20.01 1.90
N ARG A 152 13.40 21.03 1.17
CA ARG A 152 12.78 22.35 1.15
C ARG A 152 11.61 22.36 0.17
N LEU A 153 10.71 23.34 0.32
CA LEU A 153 9.55 23.46 -0.56
C LEU A 153 9.93 23.66 -2.05
N ASP A 154 11.01 24.39 -2.33
CA ASP A 154 11.51 24.57 -3.70
C ASP A 154 12.08 23.26 -4.30
N GLU A 155 12.56 22.36 -3.46
CA GLU A 155 13.05 21.04 -3.89
C GLU A 155 11.89 20.06 -4.12
N VAL A 156 10.81 20.15 -3.34
CA VAL A 156 9.55 19.45 -3.60
C VAL A 156 8.98 19.86 -4.95
N ASP A 157 8.94 21.16 -5.26
CA ASP A 157 8.50 21.66 -6.57
C ASP A 157 9.36 21.09 -7.72
N ARG A 158 10.65 20.86 -7.48
CA ARG A 158 11.53 20.20 -8.46
C ARG A 158 11.19 18.73 -8.64
N VAL A 159 10.84 17.99 -7.58
CA VAL A 159 10.37 16.60 -7.74
C VAL A 159 9.11 16.58 -8.61
N HIS A 160 8.15 17.46 -8.33
CA HIS A 160 6.90 17.57 -9.11
C HIS A 160 7.15 17.89 -10.59
N ALA A 161 8.18 18.68 -10.89
CA ALA A 161 8.51 19.09 -12.25
C ALA A 161 9.32 18.03 -13.02
N ASP A 162 10.24 17.36 -12.34
CA ASP A 162 11.23 16.49 -12.97
C ASP A 162 10.76 15.03 -13.07
N PHE A 163 9.86 14.58 -12.19
CA PHE A 163 9.39 13.19 -12.13
C PHE A 163 7.88 13.06 -12.36
N PRO A 164 7.44 12.03 -13.11
CA PRO A 164 6.01 11.76 -13.28
C PRO A 164 5.35 11.36 -11.95
N LEU A 165 4.15 11.88 -11.69
CA LEU A 165 3.30 11.41 -10.58
C LEU A 165 2.75 10.02 -10.89
N LEU A 166 2.88 9.11 -9.93
CA LEU A 166 2.38 7.72 -9.98
C LEU A 166 1.11 7.54 -9.15
N ALA A 167 1.10 8.02 -7.91
CA ALA A 167 -0.02 7.87 -6.98
C ALA A 167 -0.05 9.00 -5.94
N ILE A 168 -1.24 9.30 -5.43
CA ILE A 168 -1.49 10.19 -4.28
C ILE A 168 -2.29 9.37 -3.27
N SER A 169 -1.98 9.53 -1.99
CA SER A 169 -2.65 8.85 -0.90
C SER A 169 -2.73 9.75 0.32
N ASP A 170 -3.79 9.63 1.11
CA ASP A 170 -3.90 10.32 2.41
C ASP A 170 -3.17 9.57 3.53
N MET A 171 -2.59 8.40 3.24
CA MET A 171 -1.73 7.66 4.16
C MET A 171 -0.59 8.54 4.69
N TYR A 172 -0.29 8.39 5.99
CA TYR A 172 0.76 9.12 6.69
C TYR A 172 0.67 10.66 6.59
N GLY A 173 -0.53 11.22 6.44
CA GLY A 173 -0.74 12.67 6.41
C GLY A 173 -0.58 13.31 5.03
N VAL A 174 -0.74 12.53 3.96
CA VAL A 174 -0.54 12.80 2.52
C VAL A 174 0.80 12.30 2.02
N THR A 175 0.78 11.23 1.23
CA THR A 175 1.96 10.62 0.60
C THR A 175 1.78 10.58 -0.91
N ASP A 176 2.73 11.15 -1.62
CA ASP A 176 2.78 11.14 -3.08
C ASP A 176 3.91 10.23 -3.56
N PHE A 177 3.68 9.53 -4.67
CA PHE A 177 4.67 8.66 -5.30
C PHE A 177 4.99 9.19 -6.70
N TYR A 178 6.28 9.32 -7.02
CA TYR A 178 6.79 9.82 -8.29
C TYR A 178 7.78 8.82 -8.92
N GLY A 179 8.03 8.96 -10.22
CA GLY A 179 9.03 8.20 -10.97
C GLY A 179 8.40 7.25 -12.00
N HIS A 180 8.79 5.98 -11.96
CA HIS A 180 8.27 4.89 -12.80
C HIS A 180 8.41 3.53 -12.06
N PRO A 181 7.89 2.41 -12.61
CA PRO A 181 7.81 1.14 -11.88
C PRO A 181 9.13 0.55 -11.32
N ASP A 182 10.26 0.97 -11.87
CA ASP A 182 11.59 0.49 -11.51
C ASP A 182 12.41 1.52 -10.71
N ALA A 183 11.87 2.73 -10.51
CA ALA A 183 12.47 3.81 -9.74
C ALA A 183 11.39 4.71 -9.13
N ILE A 184 11.22 4.65 -7.80
CA ILE A 184 10.14 5.36 -7.09
C ILE A 184 10.73 6.35 -6.09
N ILE A 185 10.13 7.53 -6.04
CA ILE A 185 10.31 8.54 -4.98
C ILE A 185 9.00 8.64 -4.23
N MET A 186 9.02 8.38 -2.93
CA MET A 186 7.93 8.66 -2.00
C MET A 186 8.18 10.01 -1.34
N LEU A 187 7.24 10.93 -1.46
CA LEU A 187 7.23 12.20 -0.73
C LEU A 187 6.17 12.16 0.36
N THR A 188 6.56 12.53 1.59
CA THR A 188 5.66 12.54 2.74
C THR A 188 5.99 13.71 3.67
N PRO A 189 5.00 14.36 4.31
CA PRO A 189 5.25 15.38 5.31
C PRO A 189 5.77 14.75 6.61
N THR A 190 6.68 15.44 7.27
CA THR A 190 7.13 15.12 8.62
C THR A 190 7.05 16.37 9.50
N ASP A 191 7.18 16.20 10.81
CA ASP A 191 7.24 17.32 11.75
C ASP A 191 8.39 18.29 11.46
N GLU A 192 9.44 17.83 10.77
CA GLU A 192 10.63 18.63 10.41
C GLU A 192 10.54 19.27 9.01
N GLY A 193 9.49 18.93 8.24
CA GLY A 193 9.31 19.35 6.84
C GLY A 193 9.03 18.17 5.91
N PRO A 194 8.81 18.42 4.61
CA PRO A 194 8.62 17.35 3.64
C PRO A 194 9.91 16.52 3.53
N SER A 195 9.76 15.21 3.41
CA SER A 195 10.88 14.28 3.26
C SER A 195 10.63 13.33 2.09
N ALA A 196 11.71 12.86 1.50
CA ALA A 196 11.70 11.87 0.44
C ALA A 196 12.31 10.54 0.90
N TRP A 197 11.72 9.43 0.48
CA TRP A 197 12.36 8.12 0.50
C TRP A 197 12.34 7.56 -0.92
N PHE A 198 13.47 7.10 -1.45
CA PHE A 198 13.55 6.71 -2.85
C PHE A 198 14.40 5.47 -3.05
N GLY A 199 14.19 4.82 -4.19
CA GLY A 199 14.91 3.61 -4.55
C GLY A 199 14.68 3.19 -5.99
N ALA A 200 15.48 2.24 -6.43
CA ALA A 200 15.43 1.68 -7.77
C ALA A 200 15.85 0.20 -7.81
N ASP A 201 15.37 -0.52 -8.82
CA ASP A 201 15.65 -1.96 -8.98
C ASP A 201 17.01 -2.24 -9.63
N ASP A 202 17.50 -1.31 -10.46
CA ASP A 202 18.81 -1.38 -11.11
C ASP A 202 19.73 -0.20 -10.77
N GLU A 203 21.01 -0.37 -11.11
CA GLU A 203 22.09 0.54 -10.73
C GLU A 203 22.08 1.83 -11.55
N GLU A 204 21.57 1.80 -12.79
CA GLU A 204 21.51 3.00 -13.64
C GLU A 204 20.47 3.99 -13.11
N ASP A 205 19.27 3.50 -12.81
CA ASP A 205 18.22 4.33 -12.20
C ASP A 205 18.61 4.80 -10.79
N TRP A 206 19.30 3.95 -10.02
CA TRP A 206 19.81 4.31 -8.69
C TRP A 206 20.83 5.47 -8.76
N ASP A 207 21.79 5.38 -9.68
CA ASP A 207 22.81 6.42 -9.87
C ASP A 207 22.14 7.73 -10.31
N LEU A 208 21.17 7.68 -11.23
CA LEU A 208 20.42 8.85 -11.68
C LEU A 208 19.64 9.54 -10.54
N LEU A 209 18.93 8.77 -9.72
CA LEU A 209 18.21 9.30 -8.56
C LEU A 209 19.19 9.91 -7.55
N THR A 210 20.25 9.18 -7.20
CA THR A 210 21.25 9.63 -6.23
C THR A 210 21.92 10.92 -6.69
N GLU A 211 22.40 10.97 -7.94
CA GLU A 211 22.97 12.20 -8.51
C GLU A 211 21.97 13.36 -8.56
N TRP A 212 20.67 13.09 -8.79
CA TRP A 212 19.63 14.12 -8.72
C TRP A 212 19.47 14.69 -7.31
N PHE A 213 19.38 13.83 -6.29
CA PHE A 213 19.29 14.24 -4.90
C PHE A 213 20.58 14.92 -4.39
N GLU A 214 21.76 14.48 -4.79
CA GLU A 214 23.04 15.14 -4.45
C GLU A 214 23.17 16.55 -5.05
N ARG A 215 22.48 16.83 -6.15
CA ARG A 215 22.38 18.16 -6.76
C ARG A 215 21.35 19.07 -6.07
N LEU A 216 20.60 18.55 -5.09
CA LEU A 216 19.81 19.39 -4.20
C LEU A 216 20.76 20.06 -3.21
N GLY A 217 21.14 21.30 -3.56
CA GLY A 217 21.91 22.23 -2.73
C GLY A 217 21.06 23.47 -2.50
#